data_AF-A0A6C8M1L4-F1
#
_entry.id   AF-A0A6C8M1L4-F1
#
_cell.length_a   1.000
_cell.length_b   1.000
_cell.length_c   1.000
_cell.angle_alpha   90.00
_cell.angle_beta   90.00
_cell.angle_gamma   90.00
#
_symmetry.space_group_name_H-M   'P 1'
#
loop_
_entity.id
_entity.type
_entity.pdbx_description
1 polymer ?
#
loop_
_entity_poly.entity_id
_entity_poly.type
_entity_poly.pdbx_seq_one_letter_code
_entity_poly.pdbx_strand_id
1 'polypeptide(L)'
;WYQYNTRCNKRQEHHAQILDFVARTRCRQPRIGTRKLHYLLNMQADKTLNIGRDRLFNLLGEYRLLVPVKRAYHKTTNSHHRFYRHPNLLKPGPEQVTALEPEQVWV
;
A
#
# COMPACT_ATOMS: atom_id res chain seq x y z
N TRP A 1 -24.01 32.06 -4.27
CA TRP A 1 -22.61 32.30 -3.92
C TRP A 1 -22.34 32.13 -2.41
N TYR A 2 -22.96 32.93 -1.53
CA TYR A 2 -22.77 32.81 -0.07
C TYR A 2 -23.04 31.41 0.51
N GLN A 3 -24.20 30.80 0.20
CA GLN A 3 -24.55 29.47 0.71
C GLN A 3 -23.57 28.37 0.27
N TYR A 4 -22.94 28.53 -0.91
CA TYR A 4 -21.93 27.60 -1.40
C TYR A 4 -20.65 27.71 -0.56
N ASN A 5 -20.16 28.93 -0.33
CA ASN A 5 -18.97 29.16 0.51
C ASN A 5 -19.17 28.63 1.93
N THR A 6 -20.34 28.86 2.53
CA THR A 6 -20.64 28.33 3.86
C THR A 6 -20.55 26.79 3.91
N ARG A 7 -21.09 26.10 2.89
CA ARG A 7 -20.99 24.63 2.80
C ARG A 7 -19.56 24.17 2.60
N CYS A 8 -18.78 24.86 1.77
CA CYS A 8 -17.36 24.55 1.57
C CYS A 8 -16.54 24.73 2.85
N ASN A 9 -16.76 25.82 3.58
CA ASN A 9 -16.08 26.08 4.86
C ASN A 9 -16.41 24.99 5.89
N LYS A 10 -17.71 24.68 6.09
CA LYS A 10 -18.13 23.60 7.00
C LYS A 10 -17.49 22.25 6.63
N ARG A 11 -17.38 21.96 5.34
CA ARG A 11 -16.73 20.74 4.85
C ARG A 11 -15.22 20.74 5.16
N GLN A 12 -14.54 21.88 4.97
CA GLN A 12 -13.13 22.02 5.31
C GLN A 12 -12.89 21.89 6.81
N GLU A 13 -13.71 22.50 7.65
CA GLU A 13 -13.67 22.37 9.10
C GLU A 13 -13.82 20.90 9.52
N HIS A 14 -14.82 20.21 8.99
CA HIS A 14 -15.03 18.79 9.24
C HIS A 14 -13.84 17.93 8.78
N HIS A 15 -13.28 18.21 7.60
CA HIS A 15 -12.07 17.53 7.14
C HIS A 15 -10.87 17.77 8.07
N ALA A 16 -10.69 19.00 8.55
CA ALA A 16 -9.60 19.36 9.46
C ALA A 16 -9.70 18.57 10.78
N GLN A 17 -10.91 18.43 11.33
CA GLN A 17 -11.14 17.63 12.54
C GLN A 17 -10.80 16.14 12.32
N ILE A 18 -11.15 15.58 11.16
CA ILE A 18 -10.78 14.19 10.81
C ILE A 18 -9.26 14.04 10.70
N LEU A 19 -8.58 15.00 10.05
CA LEU A 19 -7.13 14.98 9.91
C LEU A 19 -6.41 15.06 11.25
N ASP A 20 -6.90 15.91 12.17
CA ASP A 20 -6.40 16.00 13.54
C ASP A 20 -6.57 14.66 14.30
N PHE A 21 -7.75 14.03 14.21
CA PHE A 21 -7.96 12.71 14.80
C PHE A 21 -6.98 11.66 14.25
N VAL A 22 -6.77 11.65 12.93
CA VAL A 22 -5.84 10.73 12.26
C VAL A 22 -4.41 10.98 12.72
N ALA A 23 -3.99 12.25 12.83
CA ALA A 23 -2.68 12.63 13.33
C ALA A 23 -2.46 12.13 14.75
N ARG A 24 -3.38 12.43 15.68
CA ARG A 24 -3.31 11.95 17.08
C ARG A 24 -3.25 10.43 17.18
N THR A 25 -4.05 9.72 16.37
CA THR A 25 -4.05 8.25 16.36
C THR A 25 -2.70 7.72 15.85
N ARG A 26 -2.14 8.33 14.80
CA ARG A 26 -0.86 7.93 14.22
C ARG A 26 0.36 8.34 15.06
N CYS A 27 0.27 9.34 15.92
CA CYS A 27 1.29 9.59 16.93
C CYS A 27 1.53 8.36 17.82
N ARG A 28 0.46 7.61 18.15
CA ARG A 28 0.56 6.36 18.93
C ARG A 28 0.78 5.13 18.06
N GLN A 29 0.15 5.07 16.89
CA GLN A 29 0.22 3.93 15.97
C GLN A 29 0.55 4.40 14.54
N PRO A 30 1.84 4.64 14.22
CA PRO A 30 2.25 5.32 12.98
C PRO A 30 1.78 4.65 11.69
N ARG A 31 1.64 3.32 11.70
CA ARG A 31 1.31 2.51 10.51
C ARG A 31 -0.15 2.05 10.47
N ILE A 32 -1.02 2.62 11.29
CA ILE A 32 -2.44 2.26 11.27
C ILE A 32 -3.05 2.59 9.90
N GLY A 33 -3.65 1.56 9.29
CA GLY A 33 -4.26 1.67 7.97
C GLY A 33 -5.60 2.39 7.98
N THR A 34 -5.98 2.95 6.82
CA THR A 34 -7.21 3.75 6.65
C THR A 34 -8.49 3.00 7.02
N ARG A 35 -8.56 1.69 6.75
CA ARG A 35 -9.73 0.88 7.12
C ARG A 35 -9.92 0.80 8.64
N LYS A 36 -8.83 0.65 9.39
CA LYS A 36 -8.88 0.62 10.86
C LYS A 36 -9.18 2.01 11.42
N LEU A 37 -8.63 3.07 10.83
CA LEU A 37 -8.97 4.45 11.17
C LEU A 37 -10.47 4.74 10.98
N HIS A 38 -11.06 4.32 9.86
CA HIS A 38 -12.50 4.46 9.61
C HIS A 38 -13.35 3.75 10.68
N TYR A 39 -12.95 2.54 11.06
CA TYR A 39 -13.62 1.82 12.16
C TYR A 39 -13.51 2.58 13.48
N LEU A 40 -12.33 3.10 13.83
CA LEU A 40 -12.11 3.86 15.06
C LEU A 40 -12.91 5.17 15.09
N LEU A 41 -13.00 5.87 13.95
CA LEU A 41 -13.86 7.06 13.80
C LEU A 41 -15.32 6.71 14.10
N ASN A 42 -15.83 5.61 13.54
CA ASN A 42 -17.22 5.18 13.76
C ASN A 42 -17.50 4.63 15.16
N MET A 43 -16.45 4.28 15.92
CA MET A 43 -16.56 3.83 17.31
C MET A 43 -16.55 4.98 18.32
N GLN A 44 -16.26 6.22 17.89
CA GLN A 44 -16.29 7.35 18.81
C GLN A 44 -17.73 7.62 19.29
N ALA A 45 -17.85 8.02 20.55
CA ALA A 45 -19.13 8.43 21.13
C ALA A 45 -19.72 9.65 20.40
N ASP A 46 -18.83 10.51 19.90
CA ASP A 46 -19.18 11.64 19.06
C ASP A 46 -19.28 11.23 17.59
N LYS A 47 -20.52 11.22 17.06
CA LYS A 47 -20.81 10.85 15.66
C LYS A 47 -20.63 12.01 14.68
N THR A 48 -20.17 13.17 15.13
CA THR A 48 -19.99 14.36 14.26
C THR A 48 -18.91 14.16 13.20
N LEU A 49 -17.95 13.24 13.42
CA LEU A 49 -16.83 12.95 12.52
C LEU A 49 -17.10 11.79 11.55
N ASN A 50 -18.36 11.49 11.27
CA ASN A 50 -18.73 10.43 10.35
C ASN A 50 -18.28 10.77 8.93
N ILE A 51 -17.53 9.86 8.32
CA ILE A 51 -17.05 9.97 6.95
C ILE A 51 -17.11 8.60 6.30
N GLY A 52 -17.67 8.54 5.09
CA GLY A 52 -17.69 7.30 4.32
C GLY A 52 -16.27 6.80 4.00
N ARG A 53 -16.10 5.47 3.98
CA ARG A 53 -14.82 4.80 3.70
C ARG A 53 -14.06 5.41 2.53
N ASP A 54 -14.70 5.52 1.37
CA ASP A 54 -14.04 5.96 0.15
C ASP A 54 -13.70 7.44 0.19
N ARG A 55 -14.54 8.24 0.86
CA ARG A 55 -14.26 9.66 1.07
C ARG A 55 -13.06 9.86 2.00
N LEU A 56 -12.90 9.01 3.02
CA LEU A 56 -11.72 9.02 3.89
C LEU A 56 -10.46 8.64 3.11
N PHE A 57 -10.51 7.64 2.22
CA PHE A 57 -9.38 7.32 1.35
C PHE A 57 -8.98 8.50 0.46
N ASN A 58 -9.96 9.14 -0.18
CA ASN A 58 -9.72 10.31 -1.02
C ASN A 58 -9.12 11.46 -0.21
N LEU A 59 -9.69 11.78 0.96
CA LEU A 59 -9.19 12.82 1.84
C LEU A 59 -7.74 12.55 2.28
N LEU A 60 -7.43 11.34 2.76
CA LEU A 60 -6.05 11.01 3.14
C LEU A 60 -5.11 11.01 1.93
N GLY A 61 -5.59 10.65 0.74
CA GLY A 61 -4.84 10.74 -0.51
C GLY A 61 -4.49 12.17 -0.89
N GLU A 62 -5.46 13.08 -0.83
CA GLU A 62 -5.29 14.53 -1.08
C GLU A 62 -4.18 15.12 -0.19
N TYR A 63 -4.09 14.68 1.06
CA TYR A 63 -3.10 15.15 2.04
C TYR A 63 -1.81 14.28 2.10
N ARG A 64 -1.63 13.31 1.20
CA ARG A 64 -0.48 12.38 1.18
C ARG A 64 -0.28 11.60 2.49
N LEU A 65 -1.38 11.30 3.17
CA LEU A 65 -1.45 10.58 4.44
C LEU A 65 -1.79 9.08 4.28
N LEU A 66 -1.75 8.53 3.08
CA LEU A 66 -1.91 7.09 2.89
C LEU A 66 -0.64 6.36 3.35
N VAL A 67 -0.81 5.29 4.13
CA VAL A 67 0.33 4.46 4.55
C VAL A 67 0.87 3.71 3.33
N PRO A 68 2.14 3.90 2.94
CA PRO A 68 2.69 3.22 1.78
C PRO A 68 2.85 1.73 2.06
N VAL A 69 2.43 0.90 1.11
CA VAL A 69 2.74 -0.54 1.14
C VAL A 69 4.18 -0.71 0.70
N LYS A 70 5.08 -1.01 1.64
CA LYS A 70 6.45 -1.42 1.28
C LYS A 70 6.37 -2.79 0.63
N ARG A 71 6.68 -2.88 -0.66
CA ARG A 71 6.84 -4.18 -1.32
C ARG A 71 7.99 -4.94 -0.66
N ALA A 72 7.72 -6.15 -0.20
CA ALA A 72 8.69 -7.03 0.42
C ALA A 72 9.56 -7.67 -0.67
N TYR A 73 10.50 -6.92 -1.22
CA TYR A 73 11.53 -7.47 -2.11
C TYR A 73 12.66 -8.06 -1.26
N HIS A 74 12.37 -9.12 -0.51
CA HIS A 74 13.43 -9.91 0.10
C HIS A 74 14.03 -10.78 -0.99
N LYS A 75 15.25 -10.45 -1.43
CA LYS A 75 16.06 -11.36 -2.24
C LYS A 75 16.47 -12.52 -1.33
N THR A 76 15.73 -13.62 -1.37
CA THR A 76 16.06 -14.85 -0.64
C THR A 76 17.20 -15.61 -1.33
N THR A 77 17.39 -15.38 -2.63
CA THR A 77 18.42 -16.01 -3.45
C THR A 77 19.45 -14.97 -3.90
N ASN A 78 20.72 -15.18 -3.55
CA ASN A 78 21.81 -14.37 -4.10
C ASN A 78 22.19 -14.87 -5.50
N SER A 79 21.48 -14.44 -6.53
CA SER A 79 21.83 -14.78 -7.92
C SER A 79 23.22 -14.29 -8.36
N HIS A 80 23.83 -13.35 -7.61
CA HIS A 80 25.17 -12.80 -7.83
C HIS A 80 26.18 -13.38 -6.83
N HIS A 81 26.05 -14.66 -6.47
CA HIS A 81 27.02 -15.33 -5.62
C HIS A 81 28.29 -15.71 -6.39
N ARG A 82 29.39 -15.95 -5.66
CA ARG A 82 30.69 -16.36 -6.22
C ARG A 82 30.74 -17.84 -6.65
N PHE A 83 29.81 -18.68 -6.19
CA PHE A 83 29.81 -20.09 -6.53
C PHE A 83 29.54 -20.32 -8.02
N TYR A 84 30.08 -21.42 -8.53
CA TYR A 84 29.83 -21.87 -9.89
C TYR A 84 28.32 -22.05 -10.12
N ARG A 85 27.84 -21.57 -11.27
CA ARG A 85 26.45 -21.71 -11.71
C ARG A 85 26.48 -22.57 -12.96
N HIS A 86 25.77 -23.69 -12.93
CA HIS A 86 25.61 -24.51 -14.12
C HIS A 86 24.82 -23.70 -15.16
N PRO A 87 25.31 -23.61 -16.41
CA PRO A 87 24.57 -22.93 -17.47
C PRO A 87 23.28 -23.69 -17.74
N ASN A 88 22.22 -22.95 -18.09
CA ASN A 88 20.99 -23.58 -18.53
C ASN A 88 21.19 -24.08 -19.96
N LEU A 89 21.29 -25.41 -20.12
CA LEU A 89 21.58 -26.07 -21.39
C LEU A 89 20.46 -25.94 -22.43
N LEU A 90 19.25 -25.52 -22.04
CA LEU A 90 18.16 -25.28 -22.98
C LEU A 90 18.26 -23.92 -23.68
N LYS A 91 19.09 -23.00 -23.15
CA LYS A 91 19.26 -21.66 -23.72
C LYS A 91 20.18 -21.69 -24.95
N PRO A 92 19.96 -20.79 -25.92
CA PRO A 92 20.84 -20.68 -27.08
C PRO A 92 22.27 -20.37 -26.66
N GLY A 93 23.20 -21.19 -27.14
CA GLY A 93 24.62 -21.13 -26.80
C GLY A 93 25.40 -22.29 -27.40
N PRO A 94 26.74 -22.30 -27.26
CA PRO A 94 27.59 -23.35 -27.81
C PRO A 94 27.30 -24.74 -27.22
N GLU A 95 26.76 -24.80 -26.01
CA GLU A 95 26.43 -26.02 -25.27
C GLU A 95 24.91 -26.31 -25.26
N GLN A 96 24.14 -25.76 -26.21
CA GLN A 96 22.69 -25.92 -26.23
C GLN A 96 22.29 -27.37 -26.53
N VAL A 97 21.42 -27.92 -25.67
CA VAL A 97 20.81 -29.24 -25.82
C VAL A 97 19.33 -29.08 -26.18
N THR A 98 18.89 -29.83 -27.19
CA THR A 98 17.47 -29.96 -27.55
C THR A 98 16.95 -31.28 -26.97
N ALA A 99 16.03 -31.20 -26.01
CA ALA A 99 15.35 -32.39 -25.49
C ALA A 99 14.31 -32.88 -26.52
N LEU A 100 14.42 -34.14 -26.94
CA LEU A 100 13.51 -34.80 -27.87
C LEU A 100 12.54 -35.75 -27.15
N GLU A 101 12.91 -36.23 -25.96
CA GLU A 101 12.12 -37.16 -25.15
C GLU A 101 12.00 -36.67 -23.70
N PRO A 102 11.00 -37.17 -22.94
CA PRO A 102 10.90 -36.90 -21.51
C PRO A 102 12.19 -37.29 -20.75
N GLU A 103 12.47 -36.58 -19.64
CA GLU A 103 13.56 -36.88 -18.69
C GLU A 103 15.02 -36.70 -19.21
N GLN A 104 15.22 -36.18 -20.42
CA GLN A 104 16.56 -35.93 -20.98
C GLN A 104 17.28 -34.72 -20.37
N VAL A 105 16.55 -33.74 -19.82
CA VAL A 105 17.12 -32.52 -19.21
C VAL A 105 16.36 -32.19 -17.93
N TRP A 106 17.11 -31.84 -16.89
CA TRP A 106 16.59 -31.44 -15.57
C TRP A 106 16.83 -29.93 -15.37
N VAL A 107 15.84 -29.24 -14.78
CA VAL A 107 15.86 -27.77 -14.51
C VAL A 107 16.00 -27.50 -13.02
#